data_AF-A0A1G0NBT0-F1
#
_entry.id   AF-A0A1G0NBT0-F1
#
_cell.length_a   1.000
_cell.length_b   1.000
_cell.length_c   1.000
_cell.angle_alpha   90.00
_cell.angle_beta   90.00
_cell.angle_gamma   90.00
#
_symmetry.space_group_name_H-M   'P 1'
#
loop_
_entity.id
_entity.type
_entity.pdbx_description
1 polymer ?
#
loop_
_entity_poly.entity_id
_entity_poly.type
_entity_poly.pdbx_seq_one_letter_code
_entity_poly.pdbx_strand_id
1 'polypeptide(L)'
;MDNEKILHDEQRMMRMMRKTLTAIVRDTAPRNGNPSPLSEATVLGIKDCLVVISSRETELSQLTGRTLEERPHFTDETPNTHAVKISSIPKKTH
;
A
#
# COMPACT_ATOMS: atom_id res chain seq x y z
N MET A 1 0.17 -0.36 -23.23
CA MET A 1 -0.17 -1.65 -22.58
C MET A 1 1.02 -2.23 -21.83
N ASP A 2 2.26 -2.11 -22.32
CA ASP A 2 3.43 -2.66 -21.63
C ASP A 2 3.76 -1.97 -20.29
N ASN A 3 3.65 -0.64 -20.22
CA ASN A 3 3.93 0.10 -18.98
C ASN A 3 3.01 -0.27 -17.81
N GLU A 4 1.73 -0.52 -18.07
CA GLU A 4 0.79 -0.93 -17.02
C GLU A 4 1.14 -2.32 -16.45
N LYS A 5 1.53 -3.24 -17.33
CA LYS A 5 2.01 -4.56 -16.93
C LYS A 5 3.27 -4.46 -16.08
N ILE A 6 4.23 -3.60 -16.46
CA ILE A 6 5.46 -3.36 -15.70
C ILE A 6 5.14 -2.85 -14.30
N LEU A 7 4.26 -1.84 -14.17
CA LEU A 7 3.87 -1.28 -12.88
C LEU A 7 3.20 -2.33 -11.98
N HIS A 8 2.34 -3.18 -12.54
CA HIS A 8 1.69 -4.25 -11.79
C HIS A 8 2.68 -5.34 -11.34
N ASP A 9 3.62 -5.73 -12.21
CA ASP A 9 4.66 -6.70 -11.88
C ASP A 9 5.60 -6.15 -10.80
N GLU A 10 5.95 -4.87 -10.86
CA GLU A 10 6.73 -4.17 -9.84
C GLU A 10 5.98 -4.11 -8.50
N GLN A 11 4.68 -3.77 -8.51
CA GLN A 11 3.85 -3.76 -7.30
C GLN A 11 3.79 -5.15 -6.65
N ARG A 12 3.68 -6.21 -7.46
CA ARG A 12 3.74 -7.60 -6.97
C ARG A 12 5.10 -7.91 -6.34
N MET A 13 6.20 -7.49 -6.96
CA MET A 13 7.56 -7.67 -6.46
C MET A 13 7.75 -6.98 -5.11
N MET A 14 7.38 -5.70 -5.00
CA MET A 14 7.47 -4.92 -3.76
C MET A 14 6.70 -5.58 -2.60
N ARG A 15 5.47 -6.04 -2.87
CA ARG A 15 4.66 -6.77 -1.88
C ARG A 15 5.33 -8.07 -1.41
N MET A 16 5.95 -8.82 -2.32
CA MET A 16 6.68 -10.03 -1.96
C MET A 16 7.89 -9.70 -1.08
N MET A 17 8.68 -8.69 -1.46
CA MET A 17 9.85 -8.26 -0.67
C MET A 17 9.46 -7.84 0.76
N ARG A 18 8.44 -6.99 0.90
CA ARG A 18 7.93 -6.56 2.22
C ARG A 18 7.49 -7.74 3.07
N LYS A 19 6.73 -8.68 2.49
CA LYS A 19 6.27 -9.88 3.20
C LYS A 19 7.44 -10.74 3.68
N THR A 20 8.41 -11.00 2.82
CA THR A 20 9.59 -11.80 3.15
C THR A 20 10.41 -11.17 4.27
N LEU A 21 10.74 -9.87 4.16
CA LEU A 21 11.49 -9.16 5.19
C LEU A 21 10.75 -9.14 6.53
N THR A 22 9.43 -8.91 6.51
CA THR A 22 8.60 -8.90 7.73
C THR A 22 8.53 -10.29 8.37
N ALA A 23 8.50 -11.37 7.57
CA ALA A 23 8.56 -12.74 8.09
C ALA A 23 9.90 -13.00 8.79
N ILE A 24 11.02 -12.63 8.15
CA ILE A 24 12.36 -12.74 8.74
C ILE A 24 12.44 -11.97 10.07
N VAL A 25 11.95 -10.73 10.11
CA VAL A 25 11.94 -9.93 11.35
C VAL A 25 11.12 -10.61 12.45
N ARG A 26 9.99 -11.23 12.11
CA ARG A 26 9.15 -11.94 13.07
C ARG A 26 9.84 -13.20 13.61
N ASP A 27 10.51 -13.95 12.75
CA ASP A 27 11.20 -15.19 13.12
C ASP A 27 12.46 -14.90 13.95
N THR A 28 13.11 -13.77 13.70
CA THR A 28 14.33 -13.34 14.38
C THR A 28 14.08 -12.37 15.54
N ALA A 29 12.82 -12.04 15.83
CA ALA A 29 12.48 -11.17 16.95
C ALA A 29 12.97 -11.77 18.27
N PRO A 30 13.57 -10.97 19.19
CA PRO A 30 13.97 -11.44 20.50
C PRO A 30 12.80 -12.12 21.24
N ARG A 31 13.03 -13.30 21.80
CA ARG A 31 12.02 -14.07 22.57
C ARG A 31 12.57 -14.36 23.96
N ASN A 32 11.78 -14.04 25.00
CA ASN A 32 11.97 -14.40 26.41
C ASN A 32 13.39 -14.87 26.79
N GLY A 33 14.29 -13.91 27.04
CA GLY A 33 15.66 -14.18 27.48
C GLY A 33 16.68 -14.44 26.38
N ASN A 34 16.25 -14.65 25.13
CA ASN A 34 17.13 -14.82 23.98
C ASN A 34 17.14 -13.55 23.11
N PRO A 35 18.32 -12.94 22.88
CA PRO A 35 18.45 -11.83 21.94
C PRO A 35 18.17 -12.27 20.50
N SER A 36 17.94 -11.31 19.61
CA SER A 36 17.84 -11.59 18.18
C SER A 36 19.14 -12.22 17.67
N PRO A 37 19.08 -13.21 16.76
CA PRO A 37 20.27 -13.75 16.11
C PRO A 37 20.88 -12.77 15.08
N LEU A 38 20.18 -11.68 14.75
CA LEU A 38 20.66 -10.66 13.82
C LEU A 38 21.48 -9.60 14.56
N SER A 39 22.52 -9.09 13.89
CA SER A 39 23.24 -7.92 14.38
C SER A 39 22.35 -6.67 14.34
N GLU A 40 22.63 -5.70 15.20
CA GLU A 40 21.93 -4.41 15.20
C GLU A 40 22.02 -3.71 13.83
N ALA A 41 23.20 -3.76 13.19
CA ALA A 41 23.40 -3.21 11.85
C ALA A 41 22.50 -3.88 10.80
N THR A 42 22.31 -5.21 10.89
CA THR A 42 21.40 -5.95 10.01
C THR A 42 19.94 -5.54 10.25
N VAL A 43 19.53 -5.40 11.51
CA VAL A 43 18.18 -4.94 11.86
C VAL A 43 17.92 -3.54 11.32
N LEU A 44 18.90 -2.63 11.42
CA LEU A 44 18.80 -1.29 10.87
C LEU A 44 18.69 -1.32 9.34
N GLY A 45 19.52 -2.09 8.65
CA GLY A 45 19.44 -2.25 7.19
C GLY A 45 18.10 -2.81 6.71
N ILE A 46 17.48 -3.72 7.47
CA ILE A 46 16.12 -4.21 7.16
C ILE A 46 15.09 -3.09 7.31
N LYS A 47 15.19 -2.25 8.36
CA LYS A 47 14.28 -1.11 8.55
C LYS A 47 14.42 -0.11 7.40
N ASP A 48 15.64 0.24 7.02
CA ASP A 48 15.90 1.17 5.92
C ASP A 48 15.32 0.64 4.60
N CYS A 49 15.49 -0.66 4.33
CA CYS A 49 14.91 -1.30 3.16
C CYS A 49 13.37 -1.25 3.17
N LEU A 50 12.73 -1.50 4.32
CA LEU A 50 11.28 -1.41 4.46
C LEU A 50 10.75 0.01 4.25
N VAL A 51 11.51 1.05 4.62
CA VAL A 51 11.18 2.45 4.32
C VAL A 51 11.18 2.71 2.82
N VAL A 52 12.24 2.27 2.12
CA VAL A 52 12.34 2.41 0.64
C VAL A 52 11.20 1.67 -0.06
N ILE A 53 10.90 0.43 0.36
CA ILE A 53 9.78 -0.35 -0.20
C ILE A 53 8.45 0.39 0.00
N SER A 54 8.20 0.92 1.20
CA SER A 54 6.95 1.63 1.51
C SER A 54 6.77 2.90 0.66
N SER A 55 7.85 3.66 0.46
CA SER A 55 7.87 4.83 -0.42
C SER A 55 7.50 4.43 -1.85
N ARG A 56 8.11 3.36 -2.37
CA ARG A 56 7.83 2.87 -3.73
C ARG A 56 6.44 2.28 -3.88
N GLU A 57 5.94 1.53 -2.90
CA GLU A 57 4.57 1.01 -2.90
C GLU A 57 3.54 2.16 -2.96
N THR A 58 3.82 3.28 -2.28
CA THR A 58 2.97 4.48 -2.32
C THR A 58 2.94 5.11 -3.72
N GLU A 59 4.11 5.31 -4.34
CA GLU A 59 4.24 5.83 -5.70
C GLU A 59 3.52 4.94 -6.72
N LEU A 60 3.72 3.62 -6.66
CA LEU A 60 3.05 2.65 -7.54
C LEU A 60 1.53 2.68 -7.38
N SER A 61 1.03 2.90 -6.17
CA SER A 61 -0.41 2.99 -5.91
C SER A 61 -1.01 4.25 -6.55
N GLN A 62 -0.30 5.38 -6.50
CA GLN A 62 -0.69 6.61 -7.19
C GLN A 62 -0.67 6.43 -8.71
N LEU A 63 0.37 5.81 -9.27
CA LEU A 63 0.52 5.58 -10.71
C LEU A 63 -0.53 4.61 -11.28
N THR A 64 -0.97 3.64 -10.49
CA THR A 64 -1.99 2.65 -10.89
C THR A 64 -3.41 3.10 -10.62
N GLY A 65 -3.62 4.32 -10.13
CA GLY A 65 -4.95 4.88 -9.85
C GLY A 65 -5.68 4.20 -8.68
N ARG A 66 -5.01 3.33 -7.93
CA ARG A 66 -5.55 2.77 -6.69
C ARG A 66 -5.25 3.75 -5.57
N THR A 67 -6.13 4.72 -5.39
CA THR A 67 -6.08 5.59 -4.23
C THR A 67 -6.17 4.71 -2.98
N LEU A 68 -5.34 5.00 -1.98
CA LEU A 68 -5.31 4.34 -0.67
C LEU A 68 -6.59 4.64 0.17
N GLU A 69 -7.67 5.05 -0.48
CA GLU A 69 -8.91 5.57 0.10
C GLU A 69 -10.05 4.55 0.11
N GLU A 70 -9.83 3.31 -0.36
CA GLU A 70 -10.73 2.18 -0.06
C GLU A 70 -10.58 1.80 1.42
N ARG A 71 -11.05 2.69 2.30
CA ARG A 71 -11.23 2.39 3.71
C ARG A 71 -12.32 1.31 3.81
N PRO A 72 -12.12 0.25 4.60
CA PRO A 72 -13.19 -0.71 4.85
C PRO A 72 -14.41 0.03 5.40
N HIS A 73 -15.54 -0.13 4.73
CA HIS A 73 -16.83 0.37 5.20
C HIS A 73 -17.58 -0.74 5.93
N PHE A 74 -18.36 -0.38 6.95
CA PHE A 74 -19.27 -1.34 7.56
C PHE A 74 -20.43 -1.65 6.61
N THR A 75 -20.94 -2.88 6.63
CA THR A 75 -22.06 -3.29 5.76
C THR A 75 -23.32 -2.46 5.97
N ASP A 76 -23.46 -1.90 7.17
CA ASP A 76 -24.63 -1.10 7.58
C ASP A 76 -24.35 0.41 7.50
N GLU A 77 -23.18 0.82 6.98
CA GLU A 77 -22.80 2.22 6.85
C GLU A 77 -23.61 2.90 5.75
N THR A 78 -24.36 3.96 6.09
CA THR A 78 -25.12 4.72 5.10
C THR A 78 -24.17 5.57 4.25
N PRO A 79 -24.16 5.44 2.91
CA PRO A 79 -23.26 6.21 2.06
C PRO A 79 -23.58 7.71 2.15
N ASN A 80 -22.55 8.52 2.40
CA ASN A 80 -22.68 9.97 2.57
C ASN A 80 -22.92 10.73 1.24
N THR A 81 -22.96 10.01 0.12
CA THR A 81 -23.25 10.55 -1.22
C THR A 81 -24.43 9.81 -1.81
N HIS A 82 -25.45 10.55 -2.24
CA HIS A 82 -26.56 10.03 -3.04
C HIS A 82 -26.44 10.58 -4.46
N ALA A 83 -26.48 9.69 -5.46
CA ALA A 83 -26.47 10.10 -6.85
C ALA A 83 -27.77 10.81 -7.20
N VAL A 84 -27.71 12.10 -7.53
CA VAL A 84 -28.86 12.87 -8.01
C VAL A 84 -28.94 12.73 -9.53
N LYS A 85 -30.10 12.31 -10.04
CA LYS A 85 -30.36 12.30 -11.49
C LYS A 85 -30.59 13.74 -11.96
N ILE A 86 -29.61 14.30 -12.66
CA ILE A 86 -29.75 15.60 -13.32
C ILE A 86 -30.49 15.38 -14.64
N SER A 87 -31.74 15.84 -14.70
CA SER A 87 -32.62 15.67 -15.86
C SER A 87 -32.29 16.61 -17.03
N SER A 88 -31.62 17.74 -16.78
CA SER A 88 -30.99 18.55 -17.83
C SER A 88 -30.01 19.56 -17.22
N ILE A 89 -28.97 19.93 -17.99
CA ILE A 89 -28.04 21.00 -17.63
C ILE A 89 -28.50 22.27 -18.37
N PRO A 90 -28.91 23.35 -17.67
CA PRO A 90 -29.33 24.57 -18.34
C PRO A 90 -28.13 25.23 -19.03
N LYS A 91 -28.24 25.48 -20.34
CA LYS A 91 -27.29 26.31 -21.08
C LYS A 91 -27.43 27.76 -20.58
N LYS A 92 -26.34 28.35 -20.09
CA LYS A 92 -26.29 29.79 -19.80
C LYS A 92 -26.48 30.57 -21.11
N THR A 93 -27.51 31.40 -21.16
CA THR A 93 -27.68 32.42 -22.20
C THR A 93 -26.79 33.61 -21.84
N HIS A 94 -26.02 34.08 -22.83
CA HIS A 94 -25.12 35.24 -22.75
C HIS A 94 -25.85 36.53 -22.40
#